data_AF-A0A1Y2D8W3-F1
#
_entry.id   AF-A0A1Y2D8W3-F1
#
_cell.length_a   1.000
_cell.length_b   1.000
_cell.length_c   1.000
_cell.angle_alpha   90.00
_cell.angle_beta   90.00
_cell.angle_gamma   90.00
#
_symmetry.space_group_name_H-M   'P 1'
#
loop_
_entity.id
_entity.type
_entity.pdbx_description
1 polymer ?
#
loop_
_entity_poly.entity_id
_entity_poly.type
_entity_poly.pdbx_seq_one_letter_code
_entity_poly.pdbx_strand_id
1 'polypeptide(L)'
;MRALDYLLAAAAVALTVGISTSAHAAKSPRIQTLPPLREQAKIVDAWTEERKALIPGILRKYGIDAWLISQREYAEDTVFWALKEATQFSARRRTTYLFLAHPTNGAPSSYQWIENTPLVWDELTSILETQQPATLALNDHAELAFSGGLHAGERDAIFSALGSSKWTGKFVLEPMLGIETVATMVPSRLEWYKKMMETSWAIIEEAFSERIIKPGETTAWDVEWWMREKIQALNYTTWFQPSVFILNKDGFEAMDDPRAPDGLIEYGDILHCDFGVTALGLNTDTQHVGYVLSPGETGADIPNGLLEGLEKVNRLQDITRGNMKIGMTGDEILKASLDQAHGEGIQGKIYCHATGEFGHSAGTVVGMTNLQEGVPFLGELPLLKNTYYSIELYAEHFVPERNQTIKFPQEEDVFWNEETESWDWVYGQQTKFHFIHTQADKGVQSQGEL
;
A
#
# COMPACT_ATOMS: atom_id res chain seq x y z
N MET A 1 74.81 -32.87 7.19
CA MET A 1 75.22 -31.90 8.24
C MET A 1 74.59 -30.56 7.88
N ARG A 2 73.58 -30.12 8.66
CA ARG A 2 72.97 -28.76 8.72
C ARG A 2 72.32 -28.22 7.42
N ALA A 3 70.98 -28.17 7.34
CA ALA A 3 70.02 -27.22 7.94
C ALA A 3 69.91 -25.91 7.13
N LEU A 4 68.71 -25.70 6.55
CA LEU A 4 67.80 -24.53 6.68
C LEU A 4 68.41 -23.19 6.19
N ASP A 5 67.77 -22.45 5.28
CA ASP A 5 66.59 -21.65 5.62
C ASP A 5 65.61 -21.49 4.45
N TYR A 6 64.32 -21.67 4.79
CA TYR A 6 63.17 -21.25 4.00
C TYR A 6 62.87 -19.78 4.31
N LEU A 7 62.79 -18.93 3.29
CA LEU A 7 62.16 -17.61 3.38
C LEU A 7 60.87 -17.65 2.54
N LEU A 8 59.75 -17.86 3.23
CA LEU A 8 58.40 -17.62 2.75
C LEU A 8 58.17 -16.11 2.64
N ALA A 9 57.99 -15.62 1.41
CA ALA A 9 57.42 -14.30 1.18
C ALA A 9 55.89 -14.41 1.26
N ALA A 10 55.31 -14.02 2.39
CA ALA A 10 53.87 -13.84 2.54
C ALA A 10 53.47 -12.50 1.91
N ALA A 11 52.87 -12.54 0.72
CA ALA A 11 52.16 -11.39 0.16
C ALA A 11 50.73 -11.39 0.71
N ALA A 12 50.47 -10.52 1.69
CA ALA A 12 49.12 -10.25 2.15
C ALA A 12 48.41 -9.36 1.12
N VAL A 13 47.52 -9.95 0.32
CA VAL A 13 46.56 -9.20 -0.49
C VAL A 13 45.38 -8.87 0.42
N ALA A 14 45.34 -7.63 0.93
CA ALA A 14 44.15 -7.11 1.58
C ALA A 14 43.08 -6.85 0.52
N LEU A 15 42.10 -7.75 0.39
CA LEU A 15 40.85 -7.46 -0.30
C LEU A 15 40.04 -6.51 0.59
N THR A 16 40.16 -5.21 0.34
CA THR A 16 39.16 -4.24 0.78
C THR A 16 37.90 -4.48 -0.04
N VAL A 17 36.93 -5.19 0.54
CA VAL A 17 35.56 -5.18 0.05
C VAL A 17 35.03 -3.77 0.27
N GLY A 18 35.10 -2.95 -0.77
CA GLY A 18 34.41 -1.67 -0.79
C GLY A 18 32.92 -1.95 -0.82
N ILE A 19 32.24 -1.77 0.32
CA ILE A 19 30.80 -1.62 0.35
C ILE A 19 30.53 -0.28 -0.34
N SER A 20 30.18 -0.33 -1.63
CA SER A 20 29.72 0.84 -2.36
C SER A 20 28.33 1.20 -1.84
N THR A 21 28.27 1.98 -0.76
CA THR A 21 27.07 2.74 -0.41
C THR A 21 26.92 3.84 -1.44
N SER A 22 26.22 3.55 -2.53
CA SER A 22 25.80 4.54 -3.51
C SER A 22 24.77 5.46 -2.85
N ALA A 23 25.23 6.43 -2.06
CA ALA A 23 24.40 7.55 -1.65
C ALA A 23 24.08 8.37 -2.90
N HIS A 24 23.01 8.01 -3.60
CA HIS A 24 22.35 8.92 -4.52
C HIS A 24 21.98 10.15 -3.68
N ALA A 25 22.56 11.30 -4.02
CA ALA A 25 22.04 12.57 -3.51
C ALA A 25 20.57 12.62 -3.90
N ALA A 26 19.68 12.39 -2.94
CA ALA A 26 18.24 12.32 -3.19
C ALA A 26 17.82 13.66 -3.77
N LYS A 27 17.44 13.63 -5.04
CA LYS A 27 16.85 14.76 -5.74
C LYS A 27 15.52 15.03 -5.04
N SER A 28 15.26 16.28 -4.63
CA SER A 28 13.98 16.62 -4.00
C SER A 28 12.81 16.10 -4.83
N PRO A 29 11.81 15.46 -4.19
CA PRO A 29 10.64 14.92 -4.85
C PRO A 29 9.91 16.00 -5.64
N ARG A 30 9.24 15.57 -6.70
CA ARG A 30 8.54 16.47 -7.62
C ARG A 30 7.13 15.99 -7.87
N ILE A 31 6.19 16.91 -7.76
CA ILE A 31 4.81 16.70 -8.21
C ILE A 31 4.82 16.26 -9.68
N GLN A 32 4.19 15.12 -9.95
CA GLN A 32 4.04 14.57 -11.29
C GLN A 32 2.69 14.95 -11.87
N THR A 33 2.68 15.47 -13.09
CA THR A 33 1.44 15.83 -13.77
C THR A 33 0.79 14.59 -14.40
N LEU A 34 -0.48 14.37 -14.11
CA LEU A 34 -1.26 13.31 -14.76
C LEU A 34 -1.51 13.62 -16.23
N PRO A 35 -1.61 12.60 -17.11
CA PRO A 35 -1.92 12.83 -18.51
C PRO A 35 -3.40 13.21 -18.65
N PRO A 36 -3.85 13.70 -19.83
CA PRO A 36 -5.26 13.99 -20.06
C PRO A 36 -6.15 12.75 -19.85
N LEU A 37 -7.40 12.93 -19.40
CA LEU A 37 -8.31 11.83 -19.04
C LEU A 37 -8.48 10.75 -20.13
N ARG A 38 -8.43 11.11 -21.42
CA ARG A 38 -8.48 10.14 -22.53
C ARG A 38 -7.26 9.23 -22.59
N GLU A 39 -6.09 9.74 -22.23
CA GLU A 39 -4.86 8.98 -22.15
C GLU A 39 -4.81 8.14 -20.88
N GLN A 40 -5.27 8.70 -19.74
CA GLN A 40 -5.47 7.93 -18.51
C GLN A 40 -6.36 6.70 -18.75
N ALA A 41 -7.50 6.87 -19.44
CA ALA A 41 -8.41 5.77 -19.75
C ALA A 41 -7.72 4.66 -20.56
N LYS A 42 -6.92 5.02 -21.57
CA LYS A 42 -6.15 4.05 -22.37
C LYS A 42 -5.09 3.31 -21.54
N ILE A 43 -4.43 4.00 -20.63
CA ILE A 43 -3.43 3.40 -19.73
C ILE A 43 -4.12 2.36 -18.83
N VAL A 44 -5.21 2.76 -18.17
CA VAL A 44 -5.97 1.87 -17.27
C VAL A 44 -6.57 0.69 -18.02
N ASP A 45 -7.17 0.90 -19.18
CA ASP A 45 -7.73 -0.19 -20.00
C ASP A 45 -6.63 -1.17 -20.44
N ALA A 46 -5.45 -0.69 -20.82
CA ALA A 46 -4.32 -1.56 -21.17
C ALA A 46 -3.87 -2.43 -19.98
N TRP A 47 -3.80 -1.85 -18.77
CA TRP A 47 -3.49 -2.61 -17.55
C TRP A 47 -4.57 -3.64 -17.21
N THR A 48 -5.84 -3.29 -17.40
CA THR A 48 -6.97 -4.21 -17.20
C THR A 48 -6.90 -5.39 -18.16
N GLU A 49 -6.57 -5.18 -19.42
CA GLU A 49 -6.40 -6.27 -20.39
C GLU A 49 -5.18 -7.13 -20.08
N GLU A 50 -4.05 -6.53 -19.65
CA GLU A 50 -2.88 -7.27 -19.17
C GLU A 50 -3.23 -8.16 -17.97
N ARG A 51 -4.01 -7.64 -17.01
CA ARG A 51 -4.51 -8.40 -15.85
C ARG A 51 -5.42 -9.55 -16.28
N LYS A 52 -6.42 -9.29 -17.14
CA LYS A 52 -7.36 -10.32 -17.63
C LYS A 52 -6.63 -11.49 -18.30
N ALA A 53 -5.55 -11.21 -19.02
CA ALA A 53 -4.73 -12.24 -19.67
C ALA A 53 -4.05 -13.21 -18.67
N LEU A 54 -3.89 -12.81 -17.40
CA LEU A 54 -3.32 -13.65 -16.34
C LEU A 54 -4.34 -14.63 -15.73
N ILE A 55 -5.64 -14.31 -15.80
CA ILE A 55 -6.70 -15.08 -15.11
C ILE A 55 -6.69 -16.57 -15.47
N PRO A 56 -6.55 -17.00 -16.73
CA PRO A 56 -6.46 -18.43 -17.05
C PRO A 56 -5.26 -19.11 -16.37
N GLY A 57 -4.15 -18.39 -16.18
CA GLY A 57 -2.98 -18.87 -15.43
C GLY A 57 -3.27 -19.02 -13.93
N ILE A 58 -3.96 -18.05 -13.34
CA ILE A 58 -4.39 -18.08 -11.94
C ILE A 58 -5.35 -19.25 -11.70
N LEU A 59 -6.33 -19.46 -12.59
CA LEU A 59 -7.25 -20.60 -12.51
C LEU A 59 -6.50 -21.93 -12.50
N ARG A 60 -5.52 -22.10 -13.41
CA ARG A 60 -4.67 -23.31 -13.45
C ARG A 60 -3.83 -23.48 -12.19
N LYS A 61 -3.28 -22.40 -11.63
CA LYS A 61 -2.49 -22.41 -10.41
C LYS A 61 -3.27 -23.01 -9.24
N TYR A 62 -4.57 -22.69 -9.13
CA TYR A 62 -5.44 -23.18 -8.06
C TYR A 62 -6.29 -24.40 -8.44
N GLY A 63 -6.07 -25.01 -9.60
CA GLY A 63 -6.81 -26.20 -10.03
C GLY A 63 -8.31 -25.95 -10.26
N ILE A 64 -8.67 -24.73 -10.67
CA ILE A 64 -10.05 -24.34 -10.98
C ILE A 64 -10.23 -24.29 -12.49
N ASP A 65 -11.28 -24.91 -13.02
CA ASP A 65 -11.52 -24.95 -14.47
C ASP A 65 -12.26 -23.71 -14.98
N ALA A 66 -13.19 -23.19 -14.19
CA ALA A 66 -14.00 -22.03 -14.54
C ALA A 66 -14.28 -21.14 -13.32
N TRP A 67 -14.42 -19.84 -13.55
CA TRP A 67 -14.78 -18.86 -12.51
C TRP A 67 -15.89 -17.95 -13.00
N LEU A 68 -16.96 -17.89 -12.22
CA LEU A 68 -18.17 -17.11 -12.53
C LEU A 68 -18.28 -15.95 -11.54
N ILE A 69 -18.32 -14.74 -12.09
CA ILE A 69 -18.60 -13.52 -11.34
C ILE A 69 -19.92 -12.97 -11.86
N SER A 70 -20.92 -12.78 -11.00
CA SER A 70 -22.20 -12.19 -11.38
C SER A 70 -22.62 -11.15 -10.36
N GLN A 71 -23.10 -10.01 -10.87
CA GLN A 71 -23.34 -8.81 -10.08
C GLN A 71 -24.40 -7.93 -10.75
N ARG A 72 -24.90 -6.95 -9.99
CA ARG A 72 -25.84 -5.95 -10.48
C ARG A 72 -25.27 -4.55 -10.30
N GLU A 73 -25.83 -3.60 -11.05
CA GLU A 73 -25.58 -2.18 -10.84
C GLU A 73 -25.79 -1.81 -9.36
N TYR A 74 -24.74 -1.26 -8.73
CA TYR A 74 -24.65 -0.88 -7.31
C TYR A 74 -24.57 -2.04 -6.30
N ALA A 75 -24.36 -3.27 -6.79
CA ALA A 75 -24.06 -4.45 -5.98
C ALA A 75 -22.90 -5.20 -6.63
N GLU A 76 -21.82 -4.46 -6.89
CA GLU A 76 -20.63 -4.95 -7.56
C GLU A 76 -19.86 -5.95 -6.68
N ASP A 77 -19.37 -7.01 -7.33
CA ASP A 77 -18.35 -7.84 -6.72
C ASP A 77 -17.06 -7.02 -6.60
N THR A 78 -16.32 -7.12 -5.50
CA THR A 78 -15.06 -6.38 -5.31
C THR A 78 -14.07 -6.55 -6.48
N VAL A 79 -14.04 -7.72 -7.11
CA VAL A 79 -13.17 -8.02 -8.26
C VAL A 79 -13.56 -7.19 -9.49
N PHE A 80 -14.80 -6.75 -9.61
CA PHE A 80 -15.26 -5.90 -10.72
C PHE A 80 -14.41 -4.65 -10.89
N TRP A 81 -14.03 -4.02 -9.79
CA TRP A 81 -13.26 -2.77 -9.82
C TRP A 81 -11.87 -2.95 -10.44
N ALA A 82 -11.31 -4.16 -10.36
CA ALA A 82 -10.05 -4.55 -10.99
C ALA A 82 -10.19 -4.91 -12.48
N LEU A 83 -11.39 -5.24 -12.95
CA LEU A 83 -11.64 -5.81 -14.29
C LEU A 83 -12.46 -4.91 -15.22
N LYS A 84 -13.08 -3.85 -14.67
CA LYS A 84 -13.90 -2.91 -15.43
C LYS A 84 -13.06 -2.06 -16.38
N GLU A 85 -13.69 -1.58 -17.44
CA GLU A 85 -13.12 -0.54 -18.29
C GLU A 85 -13.01 0.79 -17.52
N ALA A 86 -12.06 1.64 -17.90
CA ALA A 86 -11.83 2.93 -17.29
C ALA A 86 -13.07 3.83 -17.34
N THR A 87 -13.86 3.72 -18.41
CA THR A 87 -15.10 4.50 -18.61
C THR A 87 -16.35 3.83 -18.05
N GLN A 88 -16.21 2.64 -17.45
CA GLN A 88 -17.28 1.97 -16.75
C GLN A 88 -17.25 2.38 -15.27
N PHE A 89 -18.26 3.13 -14.81
CA PHE A 89 -18.31 3.68 -13.44
C PHE A 89 -19.04 2.78 -12.44
N SER A 90 -19.82 1.81 -12.94
CA SER A 90 -20.58 0.83 -12.16
C SER A 90 -20.83 -0.40 -13.03
N ALA A 91 -21.21 -1.52 -12.41
CA ALA A 91 -21.85 -2.58 -13.16
C ALA A 91 -23.11 -2.02 -13.84
N ARG A 92 -23.48 -2.59 -14.99
CA ARG A 92 -24.70 -2.19 -15.71
C ARG A 92 -25.65 -3.36 -15.76
N ARG A 93 -26.93 -3.13 -15.50
CA ARG A 93 -27.96 -4.19 -15.45
C ARG A 93 -27.48 -5.34 -14.54
N ARG A 94 -27.51 -6.59 -15.04
CA ARG A 94 -26.66 -7.67 -14.55
C ARG A 94 -25.41 -7.72 -15.43
N THR A 95 -24.26 -7.62 -14.79
CA THR A 95 -22.96 -7.83 -15.42
C THR A 95 -22.46 -9.21 -14.99
N THR A 96 -22.14 -10.09 -15.93
CA THR A 96 -21.66 -11.44 -15.63
C THR A 96 -20.37 -11.70 -16.40
N TYR A 97 -19.39 -12.32 -15.75
CA TYR A 97 -18.14 -12.76 -16.33
C TYR A 97 -17.99 -14.26 -16.14
N LEU A 98 -17.52 -14.95 -17.19
CA LEU A 98 -17.04 -16.33 -17.10
C LEU A 98 -15.60 -16.37 -17.58
N PHE A 99 -14.71 -16.89 -16.75
CA PHE A 99 -13.33 -17.18 -17.11
C PHE A 99 -13.10 -18.69 -17.18
N LEU A 100 -12.28 -19.14 -18.12
CA LEU A 100 -11.93 -20.54 -18.34
C LEU A 100 -10.42 -20.75 -18.28
N ALA A 101 -9.98 -21.78 -17.56
CA ALA A 101 -8.57 -22.15 -17.43
C ALA A 101 -8.00 -22.75 -18.73
N HIS A 102 -8.81 -23.58 -19.39
CA HIS A 102 -8.46 -24.39 -20.56
C HIS A 102 -9.58 -24.37 -21.61
N PRO A 103 -9.79 -23.25 -22.31
CA PRO A 103 -10.81 -23.21 -23.35
C PRO A 103 -10.47 -24.19 -24.48
N THR A 104 -11.47 -24.93 -24.96
CA THR A 104 -11.37 -25.92 -26.04
C THR A 104 -12.10 -25.43 -27.29
N ASN A 105 -11.83 -26.06 -28.44
CA ASN A 105 -12.52 -25.79 -29.71
C ASN A 105 -12.41 -24.33 -30.20
N GLY A 106 -11.31 -23.64 -29.87
CA GLY A 106 -11.08 -22.24 -30.25
C GLY A 106 -11.94 -21.23 -29.48
N ALA A 107 -12.57 -21.64 -28.37
CA ALA A 107 -13.30 -20.75 -27.48
C ALA A 107 -12.37 -19.68 -26.86
N PRO A 108 -12.89 -18.47 -26.58
CA PRO A 108 -12.17 -17.50 -25.77
C PRO A 108 -12.05 -17.99 -24.32
N SER A 109 -11.04 -17.49 -23.61
CA SER A 109 -10.84 -17.78 -22.18
C SER A 109 -11.70 -16.90 -21.25
N SER A 110 -12.39 -15.89 -21.80
CA SER A 110 -13.22 -14.96 -21.04
C SER A 110 -14.49 -14.60 -21.82
N TYR A 111 -15.60 -14.49 -21.12
CA TYR A 111 -16.88 -14.04 -21.63
C TYR A 111 -17.45 -12.96 -20.72
N GLN A 112 -18.18 -12.00 -21.29
CA GLN A 112 -18.84 -10.94 -20.56
C GLN A 112 -20.25 -10.72 -21.11
N TRP A 113 -21.20 -10.54 -20.20
CA TRP A 113 -22.57 -10.17 -20.50
C TRP A 113 -22.97 -8.94 -19.71
N ILE A 114 -23.72 -8.03 -20.35
CA ILE A 114 -24.42 -6.90 -19.72
C ILE A 114 -25.91 -7.03 -20.08
N GLU A 115 -26.57 -7.99 -19.44
CA GLU A 115 -27.88 -8.54 -19.84
C GLU A 115 -28.68 -8.94 -18.59
N ASN A 116 -29.97 -8.63 -18.56
CA ASN A 116 -30.86 -8.93 -17.43
C ASN A 116 -32.06 -9.83 -17.79
N THR A 117 -32.10 -10.36 -19.01
CA THR A 117 -33.07 -11.38 -19.45
C THR A 117 -32.50 -12.80 -19.24
N PRO A 118 -33.32 -13.86 -19.39
CA PRO A 118 -32.84 -15.25 -19.30
C PRO A 118 -31.70 -15.63 -20.27
N LEU A 119 -31.48 -14.84 -21.33
CA LEU A 119 -30.47 -15.11 -22.35
C LEU A 119 -29.06 -15.34 -21.78
N VAL A 120 -28.66 -14.56 -20.78
CA VAL A 120 -27.34 -14.72 -20.13
C VAL A 120 -27.15 -16.12 -19.56
N TRP A 121 -28.21 -16.71 -19.01
CA TRP A 121 -28.17 -18.02 -18.40
C TRP A 121 -28.18 -19.15 -19.43
N ASP A 122 -28.94 -18.98 -20.52
CA ASP A 122 -28.97 -19.94 -21.63
C ASP A 122 -27.60 -20.02 -22.31
N GLU A 123 -26.98 -18.86 -22.60
CA GLU A 123 -25.64 -18.79 -23.19
C GLU A 123 -24.56 -19.34 -22.25
N LEU A 124 -24.59 -18.94 -20.97
CA LEU A 124 -23.68 -19.48 -19.96
C LEU A 124 -23.77 -21.00 -19.88
N THR A 125 -24.98 -21.56 -19.84
CA THR A 125 -25.20 -23.01 -19.76
C THR A 125 -24.66 -23.71 -21.00
N SER A 126 -24.90 -23.19 -22.19
CA SER A 126 -24.38 -23.74 -23.46
C SER A 126 -22.84 -23.78 -23.50
N ILE A 127 -22.19 -22.72 -23.00
CA ILE A 127 -20.72 -22.67 -22.88
C ILE A 127 -20.24 -23.73 -21.89
N LEU A 128 -20.85 -23.81 -20.70
CA LEU A 128 -20.48 -24.82 -19.70
C LEU A 128 -20.68 -26.24 -20.23
N GLU A 129 -21.76 -26.51 -20.98
CA GLU A 129 -22.00 -27.82 -21.60
C GLU A 129 -20.99 -28.18 -22.69
N THR A 130 -20.46 -27.20 -23.40
CA THR A 130 -19.42 -27.41 -24.40
C THR A 130 -18.06 -27.62 -23.75
N GLN A 131 -17.72 -26.80 -22.74
CA GLN A 131 -16.40 -26.76 -22.12
C GLN A 131 -16.23 -27.82 -21.01
N GLN A 132 -17.33 -28.29 -20.42
CA GLN A 132 -17.37 -29.33 -19.40
C GLN A 132 -16.38 -29.13 -18.24
N PRO A 133 -16.32 -27.94 -17.60
CA PRO A 133 -15.43 -27.74 -16.45
C PRO A 133 -15.81 -28.72 -15.33
N ALA A 134 -14.82 -29.26 -14.61
CA ALA A 134 -15.05 -30.09 -13.43
C ALA A 134 -15.34 -29.23 -12.19
N THR A 135 -14.80 -28.00 -12.14
CA THR A 135 -15.03 -27.02 -11.07
C THR A 135 -15.50 -25.67 -11.62
N LEU A 136 -16.41 -25.01 -10.90
CA LEU A 136 -16.88 -23.65 -11.18
C LEU A 136 -16.83 -22.82 -9.89
N ALA A 137 -15.87 -21.91 -9.80
CA ALA A 137 -15.69 -21.08 -8.62
C ALA A 137 -16.69 -19.91 -8.57
N LEU A 138 -17.09 -19.56 -7.34
CA LEU A 138 -17.91 -18.39 -6.99
C LEU A 138 -17.22 -17.56 -5.90
N ASN A 139 -17.53 -16.27 -5.83
CA ASN A 139 -17.00 -15.32 -4.84
C ASN A 139 -17.95 -15.16 -3.63
N ASP A 140 -18.23 -16.24 -2.90
CA ASP A 140 -19.13 -16.23 -1.73
C ASP A 140 -18.44 -16.51 -0.39
N HIS A 141 -17.14 -16.18 -0.27
CA HIS A 141 -16.41 -16.27 0.99
C HIS A 141 -17.01 -15.34 2.05
N ALA A 142 -17.15 -15.83 3.29
CA ALA A 142 -17.81 -15.09 4.37
C ALA A 142 -16.97 -13.93 4.94
N GLU A 143 -15.64 -14.10 4.99
CA GLU A 143 -14.74 -13.20 5.75
C GLU A 143 -13.75 -12.42 4.87
N LEU A 144 -13.60 -12.80 3.59
CA LEU A 144 -12.56 -12.25 2.71
C LEU A 144 -13.24 -11.39 1.65
N ALA A 145 -13.20 -10.07 1.84
CA ALA A 145 -13.93 -9.11 1.00
C ALA A 145 -13.68 -9.33 -0.50
N PHE A 146 -12.42 -9.54 -0.90
CA PHE A 146 -12.00 -9.76 -2.28
C PHE A 146 -12.42 -11.11 -2.89
N SER A 147 -13.08 -11.97 -2.12
CA SER A 147 -13.72 -13.20 -2.59
C SER A 147 -15.12 -13.40 -1.99
N GLY A 148 -15.73 -12.35 -1.44
CA GLY A 148 -17.06 -12.37 -0.81
C GLY A 148 -18.08 -11.47 -1.50
N GLY A 149 -17.75 -10.96 -2.70
CA GLY A 149 -18.55 -9.98 -3.43
C GLY A 149 -19.87 -10.49 -4.02
N LEU A 150 -20.11 -11.82 -4.04
CA LEU A 150 -21.33 -12.38 -4.61
C LEU A 150 -22.54 -12.10 -3.70
N HIS A 151 -23.30 -11.08 -4.07
CA HIS A 151 -24.51 -10.69 -3.35
C HIS A 151 -25.53 -11.85 -3.31
N ALA A 152 -26.17 -12.08 -2.14
CA ALA A 152 -27.05 -13.23 -1.90
C ALA A 152 -28.15 -13.42 -2.97
N GLY A 153 -28.79 -12.34 -3.41
CA GLY A 153 -29.80 -12.42 -4.49
C GLY A 153 -29.24 -12.80 -5.87
N GLU A 154 -27.97 -12.50 -6.17
CA GLU A 154 -27.33 -12.98 -7.41
C GLU A 154 -26.86 -14.43 -7.26
N ARG A 155 -26.41 -14.84 -6.07
CA ARG A 155 -26.20 -16.26 -5.75
C ARG A 155 -27.47 -17.06 -5.99
N ASP A 156 -28.61 -16.64 -5.45
CA ASP A 156 -29.89 -17.33 -5.64
C ASP A 156 -30.31 -17.38 -7.12
N ALA A 157 -29.97 -16.36 -7.91
CA ALA A 157 -30.21 -16.35 -9.36
C ALA A 157 -29.32 -17.39 -10.09
N ILE A 158 -28.03 -17.47 -9.75
CA ILE A 158 -27.11 -18.49 -10.27
C ILE A 158 -27.63 -19.89 -9.93
N PHE A 159 -27.99 -20.13 -8.67
CA PHE A 159 -28.53 -21.42 -8.23
C PHE A 159 -29.91 -21.71 -8.83
N SER A 160 -30.73 -20.71 -9.15
CA SER A 160 -32.00 -20.96 -9.84
C SER A 160 -31.77 -21.35 -11.31
N ALA A 161 -30.81 -20.69 -11.98
CA ALA A 161 -30.50 -20.91 -13.38
C ALA A 161 -29.71 -22.22 -13.62
N LEU A 162 -28.73 -22.48 -12.77
CA LEU A 162 -27.82 -23.62 -12.87
C LEU A 162 -28.15 -24.73 -11.85
N GLY A 163 -28.99 -24.51 -10.85
CA GLY A 163 -29.19 -25.46 -9.75
C GLY A 163 -30.16 -26.61 -10.01
N SER A 164 -31.02 -26.49 -11.02
CA SER A 164 -31.77 -27.63 -11.56
C SER A 164 -30.92 -28.50 -12.51
N SER A 165 -29.63 -28.22 -12.64
CA SER A 165 -28.72 -28.86 -13.60
C SER A 165 -27.59 -29.65 -12.89
N LYS A 166 -26.81 -30.39 -13.69
CA LYS A 166 -25.59 -31.11 -13.29
C LYS A 166 -24.45 -30.21 -12.73
N TRP A 167 -24.61 -28.88 -12.66
CA TRP A 167 -23.54 -27.94 -12.33
C TRP A 167 -23.38 -27.65 -10.84
N THR A 168 -24.43 -27.77 -10.00
CA THR A 168 -24.34 -27.39 -8.57
C THR A 168 -23.28 -28.16 -7.80
N GLY A 169 -23.12 -29.45 -8.11
CA GLY A 169 -22.08 -30.30 -7.49
C GLY A 169 -20.65 -29.94 -7.91
N LYS A 170 -20.49 -28.98 -8.83
CA LYS A 170 -19.20 -28.47 -9.30
C LYS A 170 -18.88 -27.09 -8.74
N PHE A 171 -19.80 -26.46 -8.02
CA PHE A 171 -19.54 -25.16 -7.39
C PHE A 171 -18.51 -25.33 -6.29
N VAL A 172 -17.50 -24.47 -6.31
CA VAL A 172 -16.40 -24.51 -5.33
C VAL A 172 -16.09 -23.09 -4.85
N LEU A 173 -15.53 -23.01 -3.66
CA LEU A 173 -15.03 -21.78 -3.07
C LEU A 173 -13.50 -21.83 -3.11
N GLU A 174 -12.88 -20.90 -3.85
CA GLU A 174 -11.44 -20.73 -3.91
C GLU A 174 -11.10 -19.25 -3.74
N PRO A 175 -10.81 -18.80 -2.51
CA PRO A 175 -10.63 -17.38 -2.21
C PRO A 175 -9.51 -16.72 -2.99
N MET A 176 -8.47 -17.49 -3.33
CA MET A 176 -7.29 -16.95 -3.98
C MET A 176 -7.54 -16.49 -5.41
N LEU A 177 -8.63 -16.91 -6.08
CA LEU A 177 -8.95 -16.41 -7.41
C LEU A 177 -9.22 -14.91 -7.38
N GLY A 178 -10.12 -14.47 -6.50
CA GLY A 178 -10.43 -13.04 -6.34
C GLY A 178 -9.24 -12.27 -5.79
N ILE A 179 -8.60 -12.81 -4.73
CA ILE A 179 -7.47 -12.17 -4.05
C ILE A 179 -6.29 -11.97 -5.01
N GLU A 180 -5.78 -13.03 -5.65
CA GLU A 180 -4.60 -12.89 -6.53
C GLU A 180 -4.93 -12.09 -7.78
N THR A 181 -6.15 -12.20 -8.32
CA THR A 181 -6.57 -11.39 -9.47
C THR A 181 -6.57 -9.91 -9.15
N VAL A 182 -6.97 -9.47 -7.95
CA VAL A 182 -6.93 -8.05 -7.55
C VAL A 182 -5.51 -7.64 -7.11
N ALA A 183 -4.86 -8.47 -6.29
CA ALA A 183 -3.55 -8.20 -5.72
C ALA A 183 -2.45 -8.00 -6.77
N THR A 184 -2.52 -8.75 -7.87
CA THR A 184 -1.45 -8.77 -8.88
C THR A 184 -1.23 -7.39 -9.50
N MET A 185 -0.10 -6.75 -9.30
CA MET A 185 0.27 -5.51 -9.99
C MET A 185 0.98 -5.87 -11.28
N VAL A 186 0.36 -5.58 -12.41
CA VAL A 186 0.99 -5.81 -13.72
C VAL A 186 2.23 -4.92 -13.87
N PRO A 187 3.34 -5.40 -14.46
CA PRO A 187 4.61 -4.66 -14.51
C PRO A 187 4.49 -3.24 -15.07
N SER A 188 3.60 -3.03 -16.03
CA SER A 188 3.36 -1.75 -16.70
C SER A 188 2.76 -0.67 -15.77
N ARG A 189 2.32 -1.01 -14.55
CA ARG A 189 1.86 -0.05 -13.53
C ARG A 189 2.98 0.64 -12.79
N LEU A 190 4.11 -0.04 -12.60
CA LEU A 190 5.14 0.37 -11.65
C LEU A 190 5.70 1.77 -11.92
N GLU A 191 5.88 2.14 -13.20
CA GLU A 191 6.39 3.47 -13.55
C GLU A 191 5.44 4.59 -13.09
N TRP A 192 4.13 4.39 -13.26
CA TRP A 192 3.13 5.36 -12.78
C TRP A 192 3.02 5.33 -11.26
N TYR A 193 3.11 4.16 -10.64
CA TYR A 193 3.10 4.05 -9.18
C TYR A 193 4.27 4.82 -8.54
N LYS A 194 5.48 4.71 -9.11
CA LYS A 194 6.66 5.50 -8.70
C LYS A 194 6.44 7.01 -8.81
N LYS A 195 5.79 7.46 -9.89
CA LYS A 195 5.43 8.88 -10.08
C LYS A 195 4.41 9.37 -9.06
N MET A 196 3.45 8.51 -8.70
CA MET A 196 2.46 8.82 -7.67
C MET A 196 3.12 8.91 -6.28
N MET A 197 3.98 7.96 -5.92
CA MET A 197 4.75 8.04 -4.67
C MET A 197 5.65 9.27 -4.58
N GLU A 198 6.33 9.63 -5.68
CA GLU A 198 7.11 10.88 -5.74
C GLU A 198 6.22 12.12 -5.52
N THR A 199 4.98 12.09 -5.99
CA THR A 199 4.01 13.17 -5.77
C THR A 199 3.57 13.21 -4.30
N SER A 200 3.34 12.07 -3.66
CA SER A 200 3.01 12.00 -2.23
C SER A 200 4.12 12.61 -1.38
N TRP A 201 5.37 12.19 -1.60
CA TRP A 201 6.54 12.77 -0.95
C TRP A 201 6.65 14.28 -1.18
N ALA A 202 6.43 14.76 -2.42
CA ALA A 202 6.51 16.19 -2.74
C ALA A 202 5.43 17.03 -2.03
N ILE A 203 4.21 16.51 -1.91
CA ILE A 203 3.12 17.20 -1.21
C ILE A 203 3.37 17.23 0.29
N ILE A 204 3.86 16.12 0.86
CA ILE A 204 4.23 16.07 2.29
C ILE A 204 5.35 17.06 2.60
N GLU A 205 6.41 17.12 1.78
CA GLU A 205 7.51 18.09 1.94
C GLU A 205 6.99 19.54 1.86
N GLU A 206 6.05 19.84 0.96
CA GLU A 206 5.45 21.17 0.87
C GLU A 206 4.54 21.47 2.07
N ALA A 207 3.74 20.50 2.51
CA ALA A 207 2.84 20.64 3.65
C ALA A 207 3.63 20.92 4.94
N PHE A 208 4.73 20.19 5.15
CA PHE A 208 5.63 20.36 6.29
C PHE A 208 6.72 21.39 5.97
N SER A 209 6.31 22.59 5.57
CA SER A 209 7.20 23.72 5.31
C SER A 209 6.63 25.05 5.80
N GLU A 210 7.49 26.07 5.86
CA GLU A 210 7.15 27.45 6.22
C GLU A 210 6.15 28.12 5.26
N ARG A 211 5.91 27.50 4.10
CA ARG A 211 4.95 28.01 3.12
C ARG A 211 3.52 27.79 3.58
N ILE A 212 3.29 26.71 4.31
CA ILE A 212 1.96 26.23 4.73
C ILE A 212 1.77 26.42 6.22
N ILE A 213 2.79 26.10 7.01
CA ILE A 213 2.71 26.12 8.47
C ILE A 213 3.31 27.41 9.02
N LYS A 214 2.52 28.12 9.82
CA LYS A 214 2.94 29.23 10.68
C LYS A 214 2.69 28.86 12.14
N PRO A 215 3.74 28.65 12.95
CA PRO A 215 3.56 28.28 14.34
C PRO A 215 2.77 29.33 15.14
N GLY A 216 1.87 28.88 16.01
CA GLY A 216 0.94 29.71 16.77
C GLY A 216 -0.26 30.24 15.97
N GLU A 217 -0.33 30.00 14.66
CA GLU A 217 -1.44 30.41 13.79
C GLU A 217 -2.11 29.22 13.07
N THR A 218 -1.32 28.32 12.47
CA THR A 218 -1.80 27.17 11.69
C THR A 218 -2.13 25.99 12.61
N THR A 219 -3.27 25.34 12.41
CA THR A 219 -3.62 24.09 13.07
C THR A 219 -3.27 22.87 12.23
N ALA A 220 -3.20 21.68 12.84
CA ALA A 220 -3.03 20.44 12.10
C ALA A 220 -4.16 20.22 11.06
N TRP A 221 -5.39 20.55 11.42
CA TRP A 221 -6.57 20.47 10.55
C TRP A 221 -6.48 21.38 9.32
N ASP A 222 -5.93 22.59 9.46
CA ASP A 222 -5.68 23.47 8.31
C ASP A 222 -4.73 22.81 7.30
N VAL A 223 -3.72 22.08 7.78
CA VAL A 223 -2.76 21.35 6.93
C VAL A 223 -3.45 20.18 6.23
N GLU A 224 -4.31 19.42 6.90
CA GLU A 224 -5.08 18.33 6.30
C GLU A 224 -5.98 18.81 5.15
N TRP A 225 -6.69 19.93 5.36
CA TRP A 225 -7.54 20.51 4.32
C TRP A 225 -6.71 21.09 3.18
N TRP A 226 -5.60 21.76 3.49
CA TRP A 226 -4.67 22.22 2.47
C TRP A 226 -4.16 21.05 1.61
N MET A 227 -3.77 19.94 2.23
CA MET A 227 -3.33 18.72 1.56
C MET A 227 -4.41 18.21 0.60
N ARG A 228 -5.68 18.12 1.05
CA ARG A 228 -6.81 17.68 0.22
C ARG A 228 -7.12 18.64 -0.93
N GLU A 229 -7.08 19.94 -0.70
CA GLU A 229 -7.25 20.96 -1.75
C GLU A 229 -6.12 20.88 -2.78
N LYS A 230 -4.87 20.72 -2.32
CA LYS A 230 -3.69 20.55 -3.17
C LYS A 230 -3.82 19.32 -4.08
N ILE A 231 -4.21 18.18 -3.53
CA ILE A 231 -4.47 16.95 -4.29
C ILE A 231 -5.47 17.22 -5.43
N GLN A 232 -6.63 17.82 -5.12
CA GLN A 232 -7.67 18.09 -6.12
C GLN A 232 -7.23 19.10 -7.19
N ALA A 233 -6.48 20.13 -6.81
CA ALA A 233 -5.93 21.11 -7.75
C ALA A 233 -4.97 20.48 -8.78
N LEU A 234 -4.37 19.33 -8.44
CA LEU A 234 -3.48 18.56 -9.31
C LEU A 234 -4.19 17.49 -10.14
N ASN A 235 -5.52 17.42 -10.07
CA ASN A 235 -6.38 16.36 -10.67
C ASN A 235 -6.17 14.96 -10.10
N TYR A 236 -5.56 14.85 -8.92
CA TYR A 236 -5.57 13.62 -8.12
C TYR A 236 -6.81 13.60 -7.21
N THR A 237 -7.09 12.45 -6.62
CA THR A 237 -7.99 12.32 -5.47
C THR A 237 -7.26 11.61 -4.34
N THR A 238 -7.98 11.12 -3.33
CA THR A 238 -7.44 10.29 -2.25
C THR A 238 -8.52 9.33 -1.77
N TRP A 239 -8.12 8.22 -1.15
CA TRP A 239 -9.03 7.16 -0.67
C TRP A 239 -9.41 7.33 0.81
N PHE A 240 -8.76 8.25 1.52
CA PHE A 240 -9.07 8.65 2.89
C PHE A 240 -8.86 10.16 3.07
N GLN A 241 -9.37 10.74 4.15
CA GLN A 241 -9.05 12.12 4.51
C GLN A 241 -7.60 12.13 5.03
N PRO A 242 -6.67 12.93 4.45
CA PRO A 242 -5.33 13.06 4.99
C PRO A 242 -5.41 13.47 6.45
N SER A 243 -4.52 12.91 7.28
CA SER A 243 -4.52 13.16 8.71
C SER A 243 -3.19 13.77 9.13
N VAL A 244 -3.21 14.78 10.02
CA VAL A 244 -2.00 15.40 10.57
C VAL A 244 -2.15 15.49 12.09
N PHE A 245 -1.14 15.02 12.82
CA PHE A 245 -1.16 14.99 14.28
C PHE A 245 0.09 15.62 14.87
N ILE A 246 -0.09 16.31 16.00
CA ILE A 246 1.02 16.74 16.86
C ILE A 246 1.30 15.58 17.83
N LEU A 247 2.46 14.94 17.67
CA LEU A 247 2.85 13.79 18.48
C LEU A 247 3.19 14.23 19.92
N ASN A 248 2.43 13.73 20.89
CA ASN A 248 2.65 13.95 22.31
C ASN A 248 2.80 12.61 23.07
N LYS A 249 2.91 12.66 24.40
CA LYS A 249 3.08 11.48 25.28
C LYS A 249 2.00 10.40 25.13
N ASP A 250 0.79 10.78 24.72
CA ASP A 250 -0.35 9.87 24.57
C ASP A 250 -0.32 9.20 23.17
N GLY A 251 0.62 9.62 22.31
CA GLY A 251 0.87 9.09 20.98
C GLY A 251 -0.21 9.51 19.97
N PHE A 252 -0.28 8.76 18.87
CA PHE A 252 -1.30 8.89 17.81
C PHE A 252 -2.65 8.25 18.20
N GLU A 253 -2.76 7.62 19.38
CA GLU A 253 -3.95 6.83 19.75
C GLU A 253 -5.09 7.71 20.29
N ALA A 254 -5.84 8.34 19.38
CA ALA A 254 -7.28 8.60 19.52
C ALA A 254 -7.93 8.97 18.18
N MET A 255 -8.15 7.96 17.33
CA MET A 255 -9.05 8.00 16.16
C MET A 255 -10.55 8.17 16.54
N ASP A 256 -10.89 8.54 17.78
CA ASP A 256 -12.26 8.53 18.29
C ASP A 256 -12.97 9.89 18.22
N ASP A 257 -12.28 10.98 17.89
CA ASP A 257 -12.94 12.26 17.59
C ASP A 257 -12.21 13.02 16.47
N PRO A 258 -12.76 13.06 15.24
CA PRO A 258 -12.22 13.87 14.13
C PRO A 258 -12.33 15.40 14.36
N ARG A 259 -12.57 15.84 15.61
CA ARG A 259 -12.72 17.23 16.04
C ARG A 259 -12.06 17.52 17.40
N ALA A 260 -11.22 16.64 17.95
CA ALA A 260 -10.60 16.87 19.26
C ALA A 260 -9.06 16.92 19.24
N PRO A 261 -8.51 17.91 19.96
CA PRO A 261 -8.62 19.32 19.64
C PRO A 261 -7.56 19.69 18.58
N ASP A 262 -7.97 20.49 17.59
CA ASP A 262 -7.09 21.20 16.67
C ASP A 262 -6.04 21.99 17.47
N GLY A 263 -4.90 21.36 17.73
CA GLY A 263 -3.77 22.01 18.35
C GLY A 263 -3.21 23.02 17.36
N LEU A 264 -3.03 24.26 17.82
CA LEU A 264 -2.11 25.16 17.14
C LEU A 264 -0.77 24.44 17.07
N ILE A 265 -0.18 24.42 15.88
CA ILE A 265 1.17 23.92 15.69
C ILE A 265 2.10 24.91 16.34
N GLU A 266 2.94 24.47 17.28
CA GLU A 266 3.86 25.31 18.03
C GLU A 266 5.32 24.95 17.72
N TYR A 267 6.23 25.84 18.11
CA TYR A 267 7.66 25.56 18.02
C TYR A 267 8.05 24.34 18.85
N GLY A 268 8.88 23.48 18.27
CA GLY A 268 9.31 22.23 18.88
C GLY A 268 8.28 21.10 18.79
N ASP A 269 7.15 21.27 18.11
CA ASP A 269 6.24 20.17 17.86
C ASP A 269 6.82 19.16 16.87
N ILE A 270 6.48 17.90 17.08
CA ILE A 270 6.72 16.82 16.13
C ILE A 270 5.39 16.57 15.44
N LEU A 271 5.37 16.74 14.12
CA LEU A 271 4.20 16.46 13.32
C LEU A 271 4.31 15.07 12.74
N HIS A 272 3.19 14.39 12.62
CA HIS A 272 3.01 13.18 11.83
C HIS A 272 1.94 13.47 10.79
N CYS A 273 2.09 12.92 9.59
CA CYS A 273 1.00 12.85 8.63
C CYS A 273 0.76 11.42 8.19
N ASP A 274 -0.47 11.15 7.83
CA ASP A 274 -0.90 9.99 7.07
C ASP A 274 -1.57 10.48 5.77
N PHE A 275 -0.98 10.13 4.62
CA PHE A 275 -1.26 10.77 3.35
C PHE A 275 -1.11 9.82 2.16
N GLY A 276 -2.17 9.75 1.34
CA GLY A 276 -2.17 9.01 0.07
C GLY A 276 -2.80 9.79 -1.08
N VAL A 277 -2.33 9.54 -2.31
CA VAL A 277 -2.98 10.03 -3.54
C VAL A 277 -3.60 8.88 -4.32
N THR A 278 -4.73 9.17 -4.95
CA THR A 278 -5.44 8.25 -5.85
C THR A 278 -5.41 8.82 -7.28
N ALA A 279 -4.93 8.02 -8.22
CA ALA A 279 -4.98 8.31 -9.66
C ALA A 279 -4.81 7.02 -10.46
N LEU A 280 -5.31 6.99 -11.71
CA LEU A 280 -5.16 5.84 -12.61
C LEU A 280 -5.66 4.50 -12.02
N GLY A 281 -6.62 4.55 -11.08
CA GLY A 281 -7.11 3.36 -10.39
C GLY A 281 -6.12 2.76 -9.38
N LEU A 282 -5.13 3.54 -8.95
CA LEU A 282 -4.14 3.19 -7.93
C LEU A 282 -4.23 4.18 -6.76
N ASN A 283 -3.76 3.75 -5.60
CA ASN A 283 -3.70 4.47 -4.34
C ASN A 283 -2.32 4.27 -3.75
N THR A 284 -1.72 5.34 -3.24
CA THR A 284 -0.50 5.27 -2.43
C THR A 284 -0.84 5.35 -0.94
N ASP A 285 0.11 4.97 -0.10
CA ASP A 285 0.10 5.23 1.34
C ASP A 285 1.46 5.70 1.84
N THR A 286 1.48 6.71 2.71
CA THR A 286 2.72 7.31 3.17
C THR A 286 2.53 8.05 4.49
N GLN A 287 3.36 7.72 5.47
CA GLN A 287 3.42 8.41 6.75
C GLN A 287 4.82 8.92 7.00
N HIS A 288 4.90 10.23 7.25
CA HIS A 288 6.15 10.91 7.55
C HIS A 288 6.03 11.70 8.85
N VAL A 289 7.19 12.02 9.42
CA VAL A 289 7.32 12.94 10.55
C VAL A 289 8.00 14.24 10.16
N GLY A 290 7.55 15.35 10.74
CA GLY A 290 8.13 16.67 10.63
C GLY A 290 8.50 17.23 12.00
N TYR A 291 9.37 18.23 12.04
CA TYR A 291 9.73 18.96 13.24
C TYR A 291 9.66 20.47 13.02
N VAL A 292 8.99 21.17 13.94
CA VAL A 292 8.81 22.61 13.88
C VAL A 292 9.97 23.32 14.55
N LEU A 293 10.85 23.94 13.76
CA LEU A 293 12.05 24.61 14.26
C LEU A 293 11.69 25.94 14.94
N SER A 294 12.29 26.20 16.11
CA SER A 294 12.22 27.52 16.76
C SER A 294 12.92 28.60 15.91
N PRO A 295 12.62 29.90 16.11
CA PRO A 295 13.27 30.97 15.35
C PRO A 295 14.80 30.93 15.50
N GLY A 296 15.50 30.74 14.37
CA GLY A 296 16.95 30.64 14.31
C GLY A 296 17.53 29.24 14.57
N GLU A 297 16.70 28.26 14.91
CA GLU A 297 17.07 26.84 15.02
C GLU A 297 17.30 26.24 13.63
N THR A 298 18.24 25.32 13.53
CA THR A 298 18.54 24.53 12.33
C THR A 298 18.35 23.05 12.60
N GLY A 299 18.37 22.21 11.56
CA GLY A 299 18.31 20.75 11.73
C GLY A 299 19.44 20.17 12.60
N ALA A 300 20.54 20.90 12.82
CA ALA A 300 21.63 20.49 13.70
C ALA A 300 21.32 20.70 15.19
N ASP A 301 20.30 21.48 15.52
CA ASP A 301 19.93 21.84 16.89
C ASP A 301 18.82 20.94 17.47
N ILE A 302 18.30 20.01 16.64
CA ILE A 302 17.21 19.10 17.03
C ILE A 302 17.69 18.10 18.09
N PRO A 303 16.85 17.79 19.10
CA PRO A 303 17.18 16.79 20.12
C PRO A 303 17.61 15.45 19.50
N ASN A 304 18.77 14.93 19.94
CA ASN A 304 19.33 13.68 19.42
C ASN A 304 18.38 12.50 19.64
N GLY A 305 17.67 12.46 20.78
CA GLY A 305 16.68 11.40 21.04
C GLY A 305 15.54 11.34 20.01
N LEU A 306 15.23 12.43 19.30
CA LEU A 306 14.27 12.41 18.19
C LEU A 306 14.84 11.78 16.92
N LEU A 307 16.11 12.09 16.62
CA LEU A 307 16.82 11.49 15.49
C LEU A 307 16.99 9.98 15.72
N GLU A 308 17.38 9.57 16.92
CA GLU A 308 17.49 8.16 17.32
C GLU A 308 16.13 7.44 17.30
N GLY A 309 15.04 8.15 17.58
CA GLY A 309 13.67 7.64 17.43
C GLY A 309 13.31 7.31 15.98
N LEU A 310 13.61 8.23 15.05
CA LEU A 310 13.41 8.03 13.61
C LEU A 310 14.27 6.87 13.09
N GLU A 311 15.55 6.82 13.45
CA GLU A 311 16.44 5.72 13.06
C GLU A 311 15.93 4.36 13.59
N LYS A 312 15.39 4.32 14.81
CA LYS A 312 14.83 3.09 15.39
C LYS A 312 13.61 2.59 14.60
N VAL A 313 12.67 3.47 14.23
CA VAL A 313 11.52 3.05 13.42
C VAL A 313 11.93 2.67 12.00
N ASN A 314 12.91 3.35 11.39
CA ASN A 314 13.48 2.94 10.10
C ASN A 314 14.07 1.52 10.18
N ARG A 315 14.72 1.18 11.31
CA ARG A 315 15.21 -0.18 11.53
C ARG A 315 14.06 -1.20 11.59
N LEU A 316 12.94 -0.87 12.21
CA LEU A 316 11.76 -1.74 12.25
C LEU A 316 11.14 -1.94 10.85
N GLN A 317 11.14 -0.91 10.00
CA GLN A 317 10.77 -1.04 8.59
C GLN A 317 11.68 -2.01 7.83
N ASP A 318 12.99 -1.89 8.02
CA ASP A 318 13.97 -2.81 7.40
C ASP A 318 13.84 -4.26 7.90
N ILE A 319 13.57 -4.46 9.19
CA ILE A 319 13.29 -5.79 9.76
C ILE A 319 12.05 -6.39 9.11
N THR A 320 10.96 -5.63 9.04
CA THR A 320 9.68 -6.10 8.47
C THR A 320 9.84 -6.46 7.00
N ARG A 321 10.38 -5.53 6.20
CA ARG A 321 10.69 -5.74 4.77
C ARG A 321 11.65 -6.91 4.56
N GLY A 322 12.64 -7.09 5.44
CA GLY A 322 13.59 -8.19 5.40
C GLY A 322 12.96 -9.57 5.64
N ASN A 323 11.90 -9.63 6.45
CA ASN A 323 11.17 -10.87 6.78
C ASN A 323 10.03 -11.20 5.80
N MET A 324 9.64 -10.27 4.92
CA MET A 324 8.66 -10.52 3.86
C MET A 324 9.21 -11.49 2.79
N LYS A 325 9.04 -12.80 2.99
CA LYS A 325 9.41 -13.83 1.99
C LYS A 325 8.18 -14.33 1.26
N ILE A 326 8.27 -14.39 -0.07
CA ILE A 326 7.17 -14.86 -0.92
C ILE A 326 6.69 -16.24 -0.47
N GLY A 327 5.38 -16.39 -0.30
CA GLY A 327 4.74 -17.62 0.16
C GLY A 327 4.59 -17.75 1.67
N MET A 328 5.29 -16.96 2.50
CA MET A 328 4.99 -16.88 3.93
C MET A 328 3.63 -16.20 4.14
N THR A 329 2.93 -16.60 5.19
CA THR A 329 1.72 -15.92 5.65
C THR A 329 2.07 -14.60 6.33
N GLY A 330 1.11 -13.68 6.38
CA GLY A 330 1.26 -12.40 7.07
C GLY A 330 1.54 -12.58 8.56
N ASP A 331 0.91 -13.57 9.20
CA ASP A 331 1.14 -13.92 10.60
C ASP A 331 2.56 -14.45 10.85
N GLU A 332 3.09 -15.26 9.93
CA GLU A 332 4.48 -15.73 10.02
C GLU A 332 5.48 -14.57 9.85
N ILE A 333 5.21 -13.63 8.93
CA ILE A 333 6.03 -12.43 8.72
C ILE A 333 5.97 -11.53 9.95
N LEU A 334 4.77 -11.29 10.50
CA LEU A 334 4.55 -10.49 11.70
C LEU A 334 5.34 -11.06 12.86
N LYS A 335 5.17 -12.36 13.12
CA LYS A 335 5.86 -13.05 14.20
C LYS A 335 7.38 -12.96 14.06
N ALA A 336 7.92 -13.26 12.88
CA ALA A 336 9.36 -13.20 12.64
C ALA A 336 9.92 -11.79 12.83
N SER A 337 9.18 -10.77 12.39
CA SER A 337 9.56 -9.36 12.49
C SER A 337 9.54 -8.88 13.94
N LEU A 338 8.49 -9.21 14.71
CA LEU A 338 8.39 -8.87 16.13
C LEU A 338 9.45 -9.60 16.97
N ASP A 339 9.68 -10.89 16.72
CA ASP A 339 10.74 -11.66 17.41
C ASP A 339 12.11 -11.01 17.19
N GLN A 340 12.43 -10.63 15.94
CA GLN A 340 13.68 -9.96 15.62
C GLN A 340 13.75 -8.56 16.25
N ALA A 341 12.70 -7.76 16.13
CA ALA A 341 12.64 -6.42 16.71
C ALA A 341 12.85 -6.44 18.22
N HIS A 342 12.16 -7.34 18.94
CA HIS A 342 12.36 -7.52 20.38
C HIS A 342 13.78 -7.97 20.72
N GLY A 343 14.37 -8.87 19.92
CA GLY A 343 15.77 -9.28 20.07
C GLY A 343 16.77 -8.14 19.88
N GLU A 344 16.43 -7.15 19.06
CA GLU A 344 17.20 -5.91 18.84
C GLU A 344 16.83 -4.79 19.84
N GLY A 345 15.92 -5.05 20.80
CA GLY A 345 15.50 -4.08 21.81
C GLY A 345 14.53 -3.00 21.29
N ILE A 346 13.89 -3.25 20.15
CA ILE A 346 12.89 -2.37 19.54
C ILE A 346 11.51 -2.80 20.05
N GLN A 347 10.77 -1.84 20.62
CA GLN A 347 9.36 -1.99 20.99
C GLN A 347 8.53 -1.20 19.97
N GLY A 348 7.36 -1.71 19.61
CA GLY A 348 6.52 -1.10 18.58
C GLY A 348 5.37 -2.00 18.15
N LYS A 349 4.67 -1.58 17.10
CA LYS A 349 3.63 -2.38 16.44
C LYS A 349 3.84 -2.37 14.93
N ILE A 350 3.50 -3.48 14.29
CA ILE A 350 3.54 -3.66 12.83
C ILE A 350 2.11 -3.88 12.34
N TYR A 351 1.69 -3.14 11.32
CA TYR A 351 0.32 -3.18 10.82
C TYR A 351 0.25 -2.98 9.30
N CYS A 352 1.17 -3.64 8.59
CA CYS A 352 1.34 -3.51 7.15
C CYS A 352 0.23 -4.20 6.36
N HIS A 353 -0.09 -3.65 5.20
CA HIS A 353 -1.12 -4.20 4.31
C HIS A 353 -0.71 -4.09 2.84
N ALA A 354 -1.37 -4.87 1.98
CA ALA A 354 -1.27 -4.66 0.55
C ALA A 354 -1.92 -3.33 0.16
N THR A 355 -1.36 -2.67 -0.85
CA THR A 355 -1.87 -1.41 -1.41
C THR A 355 -1.93 -1.50 -2.95
N GLY A 356 -2.43 -0.46 -3.61
CA GLY A 356 -2.59 -0.40 -5.07
C GLY A 356 -4.02 -0.03 -5.46
N GLU A 357 -4.84 -0.96 -5.95
CA GLU A 357 -6.19 -0.61 -6.46
C GLU A 357 -7.17 -0.14 -5.38
N PHE A 358 -6.93 -0.58 -4.14
CA PHE A 358 -7.57 -0.08 -2.93
C PHE A 358 -6.44 0.32 -1.97
N GLY A 359 -6.70 1.25 -1.04
CA GLY A 359 -5.72 1.59 0.01
C GLY A 359 -5.35 0.35 0.83
N HIS A 360 -6.38 -0.31 1.38
CA HIS A 360 -6.27 -1.68 1.86
C HIS A 360 -6.62 -2.67 0.74
N SER A 361 -5.65 -2.98 -0.12
CA SER A 361 -5.80 -3.86 -1.28
C SER A 361 -5.84 -5.34 -0.91
N ALA A 362 -6.15 -6.18 -1.90
CA ALA A 362 -6.11 -7.63 -1.75
C ALA A 362 -4.68 -8.09 -1.51
N GLY A 363 -4.47 -8.89 -0.47
CA GLY A 363 -3.17 -9.44 -0.11
C GLY A 363 -3.16 -9.89 1.34
N THR A 364 -2.00 -10.38 1.78
CA THR A 364 -1.82 -10.73 3.19
C THR A 364 -1.75 -9.48 4.05
N VAL A 365 -2.18 -9.58 5.30
CA VAL A 365 -2.06 -8.50 6.28
C VAL A 365 -1.02 -8.89 7.32
N VAL A 366 -0.07 -8.00 7.60
CA VAL A 366 1.00 -8.24 8.56
C VAL A 366 0.71 -7.40 9.81
N GLY A 367 -0.16 -7.95 10.66
CA GLY A 367 -0.59 -7.32 11.91
C GLY A 367 -1.62 -6.21 11.74
N MET A 368 -2.22 -5.80 12.86
CA MET A 368 -3.04 -4.58 12.99
C MET A 368 -2.71 -3.91 14.31
N THR A 369 -2.99 -2.61 14.45
CA THR A 369 -2.70 -1.86 15.69
C THR A 369 -3.24 -2.52 16.98
N ASN A 370 -4.31 -3.30 16.88
CA ASN A 370 -4.91 -4.07 17.97
C ASN A 370 -4.68 -5.60 17.91
N LEU A 371 -4.04 -6.12 16.85
CA LEU A 371 -3.79 -7.55 16.62
C LEU A 371 -2.31 -7.78 16.29
N GLN A 372 -1.48 -8.05 17.30
CA GLN A 372 -0.03 -8.27 17.13
C GLN A 372 0.37 -9.75 17.27
N GLU A 373 -0.59 -10.62 17.58
CA GLU A 373 -0.42 -12.07 17.72
C GLU A 373 -0.88 -12.84 16.47
N GLY A 374 -1.52 -12.14 15.52
CA GLY A 374 -2.02 -12.67 14.26
C GLY A 374 -3.35 -12.01 13.85
N VAL A 375 -3.65 -12.03 12.55
CA VAL A 375 -4.84 -11.41 11.97
C VAL A 375 -5.70 -12.52 11.33
N PRO A 376 -6.80 -12.95 11.96
CA PRO A 376 -7.63 -14.05 11.45
C PRO A 376 -8.02 -13.85 9.99
N PHE A 377 -7.92 -14.93 9.20
CA PHE A 377 -8.16 -14.98 7.74
C PHE A 377 -7.19 -14.14 6.88
N LEU A 378 -7.02 -12.85 7.16
CA LEU A 378 -6.22 -11.94 6.34
C LEU A 378 -4.71 -12.16 6.51
N GLY A 379 -4.25 -12.41 7.74
CA GLY A 379 -2.87 -12.75 8.06
C GLY A 379 -2.49 -14.18 7.69
N GLU A 380 -3.47 -15.05 7.44
CA GLU A 380 -3.26 -16.42 6.97
C GLU A 380 -3.01 -16.51 5.46
N LEU A 381 -3.30 -15.43 4.71
CA LEU A 381 -3.05 -15.38 3.28
C LEU A 381 -1.54 -15.40 2.99
N PRO A 382 -1.09 -16.09 1.93
CA PRO A 382 0.31 -16.07 1.55
C PRO A 382 0.70 -14.72 0.93
N LEU A 383 1.91 -14.26 1.22
CA LEU A 383 2.52 -13.12 0.56
C LEU A 383 2.75 -13.44 -0.92
N LEU A 384 2.05 -12.71 -1.78
CA LEU A 384 2.13 -12.85 -3.23
C LEU A 384 3.24 -11.97 -3.81
N LYS A 385 3.90 -12.48 -4.84
CA LYS A 385 5.05 -11.86 -5.48
C LYS A 385 4.74 -10.52 -6.15
N ASN A 386 3.82 -10.51 -7.10
CA ASN A 386 3.56 -9.34 -7.93
C ASN A 386 2.58 -8.40 -7.24
N THR A 387 2.95 -7.81 -6.11
CA THR A 387 2.06 -6.94 -5.32
C THR A 387 2.82 -5.72 -4.80
N TYR A 388 2.08 -4.72 -4.34
CA TYR A 388 2.63 -3.58 -3.60
C TYR A 388 2.14 -3.67 -2.15
N TYR A 389 3.01 -3.27 -1.23
CA TYR A 389 2.72 -3.29 0.21
C TYR A 389 3.11 -1.97 0.83
N SER A 390 2.28 -1.49 1.73
CA SER A 390 2.63 -0.41 2.62
C SER A 390 3.32 -0.96 3.87
N ILE A 391 4.54 -0.53 4.15
CA ILE A 391 5.31 -0.92 5.35
C ILE A 391 4.98 0.04 6.49
N GLU A 392 3.79 -0.16 7.06
CA GLU A 392 3.19 0.67 8.10
C GLU A 392 3.45 0.12 9.51
N LEU A 393 4.05 0.96 10.37
CA LEU A 393 4.43 0.60 11.73
C LEU A 393 4.79 1.81 12.60
N TYR A 394 4.96 1.58 13.90
CA TYR A 394 5.66 2.54 14.76
C TYR A 394 6.66 1.85 15.68
N ALA A 395 7.70 2.58 16.07
CA ALA A 395 8.59 2.19 17.15
C ALA A 395 8.51 3.18 18.34
N GLU A 396 8.69 2.67 19.55
CA GLU A 396 8.77 3.45 20.76
C GLU A 396 10.21 3.84 21.08
N HIS A 397 10.43 5.11 21.41
CA HIS A 397 11.73 5.59 21.85
C HIS A 397 11.58 6.60 23.00
N PHE A 398 12.33 6.38 24.08
CA PHE A 398 12.41 7.33 25.19
C PHE A 398 13.34 8.47 24.80
N VAL A 399 12.78 9.68 24.69
CA VAL A 399 13.50 10.90 24.29
C VAL A 399 13.93 11.64 25.56
N PRO A 400 15.22 11.60 25.95
CA PRO A 400 15.68 12.16 27.22
C PRO A 400 15.41 13.66 27.34
N GLU A 401 15.55 14.40 26.24
CA GLU A 401 15.36 15.85 26.17
C GLU A 401 13.90 16.27 26.41
N ARG A 402 12.95 15.34 26.21
CA ARG A 402 11.51 15.53 26.50
C ARG A 402 11.08 14.81 27.78
N ASN A 403 11.95 13.97 28.35
CA ASN A 403 11.63 13.05 29.45
C ASN A 403 10.32 12.26 29.20
N GLN A 404 10.14 11.78 27.96
CA GLN A 404 8.95 11.03 27.56
C GLN A 404 9.28 9.93 26.55
N THR A 405 8.50 8.86 26.54
CA THR A 405 8.48 7.91 25.43
C THR A 405 7.57 8.43 24.34
N ILE A 406 8.08 8.49 23.11
CA ILE A 406 7.33 8.89 21.91
C ILE A 406 7.19 7.68 21.00
N LYS A 407 6.02 7.54 20.39
CA LYS A 407 5.78 6.62 19.26
C LYS A 407 6.18 7.34 17.97
N PHE A 408 7.06 6.75 17.19
CA PHE A 408 7.49 7.26 15.88
C PHE A 408 6.80 6.43 14.79
N PRO A 409 5.64 6.86 14.26
CA PRO A 409 4.97 6.21 13.13
C PRO A 409 5.70 6.51 11.81
N GLN A 410 5.74 5.50 10.94
CA GLN A 410 6.31 5.56 9.60
C GLN A 410 5.57 4.61 8.66
N GLU A 411 5.48 5.00 7.41
CA GLU A 411 4.84 4.20 6.38
C GLU A 411 5.38 4.55 5.01
N GLU A 412 5.80 3.53 4.26
CA GLU A 412 6.36 3.66 2.92
C GLU A 412 6.00 2.43 2.07
N ASP A 413 5.70 2.65 0.80
CA ASP A 413 5.34 1.57 -0.11
C ASP A 413 6.57 0.84 -0.68
N VAL A 414 6.46 -0.49 -0.78
CA VAL A 414 7.42 -1.39 -1.43
C VAL A 414 6.79 -2.16 -2.59
N PHE A 415 7.64 -2.57 -3.52
CA PHE A 415 7.29 -3.51 -4.59
C PHE A 415 8.29 -4.66 -4.64
N TRP A 416 7.86 -5.82 -5.13
CA TRP A 416 8.78 -6.93 -5.41
C TRP A 416 9.60 -6.64 -6.66
N ASN A 417 10.91 -6.58 -6.51
CA ASN A 417 11.85 -6.46 -7.60
C ASN A 417 12.31 -7.85 -8.05
N GLU A 418 11.92 -8.23 -9.26
CA GLU A 418 12.26 -9.49 -9.90
C GLU A 418 13.76 -9.67 -10.16
N GLU A 419 14.49 -8.59 -10.41
CA GLU A 419 15.92 -8.65 -10.75
C GLU A 419 16.79 -8.93 -9.51
N THR A 420 16.38 -8.40 -8.37
CA THR A 420 17.11 -8.52 -7.10
C THR A 420 16.51 -9.57 -6.16
N GLU A 421 15.32 -10.10 -6.49
CA GLU A 421 14.53 -10.98 -5.64
C GLU A 421 14.32 -10.40 -4.23
N SER A 422 14.02 -9.09 -4.17
CA SER A 422 13.84 -8.35 -2.92
C SER A 422 12.64 -7.40 -2.98
N TRP A 423 12.15 -7.02 -1.80
CA TRP A 423 11.23 -5.89 -1.65
C TRP A 423 12.01 -4.59 -1.66
N ASP A 424 11.78 -3.76 -2.67
CA ASP A 424 12.43 -2.46 -2.82
C ASP A 424 11.43 -1.35 -2.55
N TRP A 425 11.90 -0.26 -1.95
CA TRP A 425 11.11 0.96 -1.79
C TRP A 425 10.65 1.45 -3.17
N VAL A 426 9.37 1.77 -3.30
CA VAL A 426 8.83 2.32 -4.56
C VAL A 426 9.49 3.66 -4.85
N TYR A 427 9.60 4.53 -3.84
CA TYR A 427 10.29 5.82 -3.94
C TYR A 427 11.50 5.91 -3.02
N GLY A 428 11.30 5.74 -1.71
CA GLY A 428 12.36 5.82 -0.72
C GLY A 428 11.89 5.46 0.67
N GLN A 429 12.70 5.81 1.66
CA GLN A 429 12.37 5.74 3.07
C GLN A 429 12.71 7.08 3.70
N GLN A 430 11.79 7.68 4.45
CA GLN A 430 12.09 8.86 5.23
C GLN A 430 13.17 8.56 6.29
N THR A 431 14.37 9.11 6.08
CA THR A 431 15.52 8.99 7.00
C THR A 431 15.90 10.31 7.66
N LYS A 432 15.14 11.37 7.37
CA LYS A 432 15.28 12.70 7.95
C LYS A 432 13.91 13.30 8.16
N PHE A 433 13.73 14.00 9.27
CA PHE A 433 12.55 14.82 9.51
C PHE A 433 12.39 15.86 8.39
N HIS A 434 11.13 16.14 8.05
CA HIS A 434 10.80 17.38 7.37
C HIS A 434 10.99 18.55 8.35
N PHE A 435 11.79 19.54 7.99
CA PHE A 435 12.01 20.71 8.84
C PHE A 435 11.09 21.84 8.42
N ILE A 436 10.17 22.20 9.30
CA ILE A 436 9.37 23.42 9.14
C ILE A 436 10.25 24.56 9.63
N HIS A 437 10.91 25.24 8.70
CA HIS A 437 11.69 26.43 9.02
C HIS A 437 10.76 27.55 9.48
N THR A 438 11.26 28.40 10.36
CA THR A 438 10.45 29.53 10.85
C THR A 438 11.25 30.80 10.67
N GLN A 439 10.57 31.86 10.21
CA GLN A 439 11.28 33.11 9.98
C GLN A 439 11.78 33.64 11.32
N ALA A 440 13.07 33.95 11.40
CA ALA A 440 13.60 34.70 12.52
C ALA A 440 12.82 36.02 12.62
N ASP A 441 12.26 36.31 13.79
CA ASP A 441 11.63 37.59 14.08
C ASP A 441 12.61 38.69 13.66
N LYS A 442 12.28 39.41 12.59
CA LYS A 442 13.01 40.63 12.24
C LYS A 442 12.60 41.64 13.30
N GLY A 443 13.31 41.61 14.43
CA GLY A 443 13.04 42.42 15.59
C GLY A 443 12.66 43.82 15.15
N VAL A 444 11.50 44.28 15.62
CA VAL A 444 11.06 45.66 15.49
C VAL A 444 12.23 46.52 15.96
N GLN A 445 12.96 47.10 15.01
CA GLN A 445 13.86 48.19 15.32
C GLN A 445 12.95 49.28 15.86
N SER A 446 12.94 49.43 17.19
CA SER A 446 12.40 50.60 17.84
C SER A 446 13.04 51.80 17.14
N GLN A 447 12.26 52.49 16.30
CA GLN A 447 12.65 53.81 15.85
C GLN A 447 12.72 54.66 17.11
N GLY A 448 13.97 54.87 17.57
CA GLY A 448 14.25 55.79 18.64
C GLY A 448 13.73 57.16 18.22
N GLU A 449 12.88 57.73 19.08
CA GLU A 449 12.53 59.13 19.05
C GLU A 449 13.84 59.96 19.15
N LEU A 450 14.04 60.84 18.17
CA LEU A 450 14.88 62.03 18.27
C LEU A 450 14.10 63.23 17.75
#